data_AF-A0A929S729-F1
#
_entry.id   AF-A0A929S729-F1
#
_cell.length_a   1.000
_cell.length_b   1.000
_cell.length_c   1.000
_cell.angle_alpha   90.00
_cell.angle_beta   90.00
_cell.angle_gamma   90.00
#
_symmetry.space_group_name_H-M   'P 1'
#
loop_
_entity.id
_entity.type
_entity.pdbx_description
1 polymer ?
#
loop_
_entity_poly.entity_id
_entity_poly.type
_entity_poly.pdbx_seq_one_letter_code
_entity_poly.pdbx_strand_id
1 'polypeptide(L)'
;MKEFEIELSNGIKIPAKLEYGELIYGVTAIAIGKNNNYINNNDVSTLTAKHPITGENIQIIILDDNNLQNTATLLVPAHIPEHFELAKKYNLPYKQVVAPYFRGTGNQTLRPDIETKFRRSVIAVIKNEKDNTYLCVDSPNRICKSFVLGGIEEGETPEEAAIREIREETGYTDVTITRKSIFILHNHFYADYKGVNRYSHLYIVFGKINSDTKEEMSEEEKKKQLPKWIKREDLGDFLTVINNKFVNDYLMDGDIAYTGDGIMMNSEEMNGKLRSELKEQ
;
A
#
# COMPACT_ATOMS: atom_id res chain seq x y z
N MET A 1 12.46 -18.78 10.49
CA MET A 1 12.33 -17.82 11.59
C MET A 1 13.72 -17.33 11.99
N LYS A 2 13.93 -16.02 11.96
CA LYS A 2 15.15 -15.35 12.40
C LYS A 2 14.98 -14.93 13.87
N GLU A 3 16.04 -15.09 14.65
CA GLU A 3 16.06 -14.77 16.08
C GLU A 3 16.72 -13.41 16.33
N PHE A 4 16.21 -12.69 17.31
CA PHE A 4 16.65 -11.37 17.72
C PHE A 4 16.67 -11.28 19.24
N GLU A 5 17.38 -10.29 19.78
CA GLU A 5 17.30 -9.90 21.18
C GLU A 5 16.70 -8.49 21.24
N ILE A 6 15.56 -8.35 21.92
CA ILE A 6 14.83 -7.08 22.02
C ILE A 6 15.01 -6.52 23.42
N GLU A 7 15.53 -5.30 23.51
CA GLU A 7 15.67 -4.56 24.76
C GLU A 7 14.40 -3.74 25.03
N LEU A 8 13.83 -3.91 26.22
CA LEU A 8 12.72 -3.11 26.73
C LEU A 8 13.25 -1.80 27.33
N SER A 9 12.36 -0.81 27.49
CA SER A 9 12.71 0.50 28.06
C SER A 9 13.26 0.45 29.50
N ASN A 10 13.01 -0.64 30.23
CA ASN A 10 13.58 -0.90 31.56
C ASN A 10 14.91 -1.68 31.53
N GLY A 11 15.49 -1.92 30.35
CA GLY A 11 16.75 -2.62 30.15
C GLY A 11 16.66 -4.14 30.13
N ILE A 12 15.47 -4.73 30.36
CA ILE A 12 15.27 -6.18 30.22
C ILE A 12 15.39 -6.56 28.75
N LYS A 13 16.09 -7.66 28.49
CA LYS A 13 16.25 -8.21 27.15
C LYS A 13 15.45 -9.50 26.98
N ILE A 14 14.70 -9.59 25.89
CA ILE A 14 13.80 -10.70 25.59
C ILE A 14 14.20 -11.30 24.22
N PRO A 15 14.38 -12.63 24.11
CA PRO A 15 14.51 -13.29 22.82
C PRO A 15 13.26 -13.09 21.98
N ALA A 16 13.40 -12.66 20.73
CA ALA A 16 12.28 -12.44 19.83
C ALA A 16 12.46 -13.17 18.51
N LYS A 17 11.34 -13.53 17.88
CA LYS A 17 11.32 -14.23 16.60
C LYS A 17 10.60 -13.41 15.54
N LEU A 18 11.11 -13.49 14.32
CA LEU A 18 10.44 -13.01 13.11
C LEU A 18 10.44 -14.11 12.06
N GLU A 19 9.28 -14.35 11.44
CA GLU A 19 9.15 -15.39 10.42
C GLU A 19 10.04 -15.11 9.20
N TYR A 20 9.93 -13.90 8.67
CA TYR A 20 10.57 -13.41 7.46
C TYR A 20 11.57 -12.30 7.79
N GLY A 21 12.85 -12.66 7.85
CA GLY A 21 13.91 -11.73 8.27
C GLY A 21 14.06 -10.50 7.37
N GLU A 22 13.70 -10.61 6.09
CA GLU A 22 13.72 -9.51 5.12
C GLU A 22 12.67 -8.44 5.42
N LEU A 23 11.67 -8.74 6.25
CA LEU A 23 10.61 -7.81 6.63
C LEU A 23 10.91 -7.01 7.91
N ILE A 24 12.12 -7.11 8.45
CA ILE A 24 12.47 -6.58 9.78
C ILE A 24 12.14 -5.09 9.94
N TYR A 25 12.34 -4.27 8.91
CA TYR A 25 12.04 -2.83 8.96
C TYR A 25 10.55 -2.52 9.02
N GLY A 26 9.68 -3.48 8.73
CA GLY A 26 8.23 -3.35 8.82
C GLY A 26 7.69 -3.67 10.21
N VAL A 27 8.57 -3.98 11.17
CA VAL A 27 8.17 -4.23 12.56
C VAL A 27 7.69 -2.93 13.19
N THR A 28 6.49 -2.95 13.77
CA THR A 28 5.91 -1.79 14.44
C THR A 28 5.54 -2.05 15.91
N ALA A 29 5.61 -3.31 16.33
CA ALA A 29 5.34 -3.74 17.70
C ALA A 29 5.96 -5.12 17.98
N ILE A 30 5.98 -5.50 19.25
CA ILE A 30 6.21 -6.89 19.67
C ILE A 30 4.98 -7.43 20.38
N ALA A 31 4.74 -8.74 20.25
CA ALA A 31 3.80 -9.49 21.07
C ALA A 31 4.54 -10.33 22.10
N ILE A 32 4.07 -10.32 23.34
CA ILE A 32 4.53 -11.21 24.41
C ILE A 32 3.35 -11.88 25.10
N GLY A 33 3.60 -13.06 25.66
CA GLY A 33 2.58 -13.80 26.42
C GLY A 33 2.29 -13.16 27.77
N LYS A 34 1.05 -13.27 28.25
CA LYS A 34 0.64 -12.76 29.57
C LYS A 34 1.47 -13.34 30.73
N ASN A 35 1.92 -14.58 30.58
CA ASN A 35 2.76 -15.29 31.57
C ASN A 35 4.24 -15.34 31.12
N ASN A 36 4.71 -14.35 30.36
CA ASN A 36 6.07 -14.34 29.85
C ASN A 36 7.09 -14.16 31.00
N ASN A 37 8.08 -15.04 31.05
CA ASN A 37 9.03 -15.13 32.16
C ASN A 37 9.96 -13.92 32.31
N TYR A 38 10.06 -13.07 31.29
CA TYR A 38 10.92 -11.88 31.30
C TYR A 38 10.21 -10.64 31.87
N ILE A 39 8.88 -10.67 32.03
CA ILE A 39 8.08 -9.52 32.48
C ILE A 39 7.38 -9.76 33.82
N ASN A 40 7.56 -10.92 34.46
CA ASN A 40 6.88 -11.28 35.71
C ASN A 40 7.03 -10.16 36.77
N ASN A 41 5.90 -9.56 37.15
CA ASN A 41 5.70 -8.45 38.11
C ASN A 41 5.93 -7.01 37.60
N ASN A 42 6.27 -6.80 36.33
CA ASN A 42 6.35 -5.44 35.77
C ASN A 42 5.03 -5.02 35.12
N ASP A 43 4.63 -3.77 35.35
CA ASP A 43 3.51 -3.17 34.61
C ASP A 43 3.94 -2.86 33.17
N VAL A 44 3.72 -3.83 32.28
CA VAL A 44 4.09 -3.73 30.87
C VAL A 44 3.36 -2.59 30.15
N SER A 45 2.26 -2.07 30.68
CA SER A 45 1.50 -0.99 30.04
C SER A 45 2.30 0.32 29.89
N THR A 46 3.38 0.46 30.66
CA THR A 46 4.28 1.64 30.62
C THR A 46 5.57 1.38 29.83
N LEU A 47 5.81 0.15 29.39
CA LEU A 47 7.04 -0.24 28.71
C LEU A 47 6.93 -0.12 27.19
N THR A 48 8.07 0.20 26.56
CA THR A 48 8.26 0.08 25.12
C THR A 48 9.39 -0.89 24.83
N ALA A 49 9.43 -1.42 23.61
CA ALA A 49 10.54 -2.22 23.11
C ALA A 49 11.36 -1.41 22.12
N LYS A 50 12.67 -1.65 22.04
CA LYS A 50 13.51 -1.05 21.01
C LYS A 50 13.48 -1.92 19.75
N HIS A 51 13.18 -1.32 18.61
CA HIS A 51 13.28 -1.96 17.31
C HIS A 51 14.73 -2.46 17.10
N PRO A 52 14.94 -3.73 16.71
CA PRO A 52 16.27 -4.36 16.77
C PRO A 52 17.29 -3.77 15.79
N ILE A 53 16.82 -3.13 14.71
CA ILE A 53 17.68 -2.48 13.71
C ILE A 53 17.73 -0.96 13.90
N THR A 54 16.58 -0.27 13.84
CA THR A 54 16.52 1.20 13.92
C THR A 54 16.70 1.77 15.34
N GLY A 55 16.51 0.97 16.40
CA GLY A 55 16.54 1.43 17.79
C GLY A 55 15.32 2.26 18.22
N GLU A 56 14.35 2.50 17.33
CA GLU A 56 13.13 3.24 17.62
C GLU A 56 12.26 2.51 18.66
N ASN A 57 11.54 3.27 19.49
CA ASN A 57 10.59 2.68 20.43
C ASN A 57 9.34 2.17 19.69
N ILE A 58 9.06 0.88 19.84
CA ILE A 58 7.89 0.17 19.31
C ILE A 58 7.01 -0.35 20.45
N GLN A 59 5.72 -0.52 20.14
CA GLN A 59 4.72 -0.89 21.14
C GLN A 59 4.87 -2.35 21.58
N ILE A 60 4.46 -2.66 22.81
CA ILE A 60 4.37 -4.01 23.34
C ILE A 60 2.89 -4.36 23.48
N ILE A 61 2.45 -5.48 22.91
CA ILE A 61 1.11 -6.03 23.15
C ILE A 61 1.19 -7.32 23.96
N ILE A 62 0.22 -7.49 24.86
CA ILE A 62 0.07 -8.70 25.65
C ILE A 62 -0.97 -9.61 25.01
N LEU A 63 -0.57 -10.83 24.70
CA LEU A 63 -1.45 -11.89 24.17
C LEU A 63 -1.64 -12.99 25.21
N ASP A 64 -2.81 -13.62 25.17
CA ASP A 64 -3.07 -14.87 25.91
C ASP A 64 -2.56 -16.06 25.08
N ASP A 65 -1.24 -16.16 24.94
CA ASP A 65 -0.56 -17.19 24.16
C ASP A 65 0.62 -17.79 24.96
N ASN A 66 0.48 -19.05 25.34
CA ASN A 66 1.50 -19.78 26.09
C ASN A 66 2.75 -20.08 25.25
N ASN A 67 2.70 -20.02 23.93
CA ASN A 67 3.88 -20.18 23.07
C ASN A 67 4.88 -19.02 23.24
N LEU A 68 4.43 -17.90 23.79
CA LEU A 68 5.24 -16.71 24.06
C LEU A 68 5.74 -16.63 25.50
N GLN A 69 5.80 -17.76 26.22
CA GLN A 69 6.26 -17.78 27.62
C GLN A 69 7.74 -17.37 27.77
N ASN A 70 8.59 -17.74 26.81
CA ASN A 70 10.04 -17.48 26.85
C ASN A 70 10.55 -16.69 25.63
N THR A 71 9.64 -16.06 24.88
CA THR A 71 9.99 -15.31 23.67
C THR A 71 8.95 -14.26 23.34
N ALA A 72 9.32 -13.29 22.52
CA ALA A 72 8.43 -12.34 21.88
C ALA A 72 8.28 -12.67 20.38
N THR A 73 7.19 -12.21 19.77
CA THR A 73 7.05 -12.18 18.31
C THR A 73 7.17 -10.75 17.82
N LEU A 74 8.01 -10.52 16.81
CA LEU A 74 8.11 -9.24 16.12
C LEU A 74 6.93 -9.11 15.14
N LEU A 75 6.11 -8.09 15.32
CA LEU A 75 4.89 -7.89 14.54
C LEU A 75 5.19 -7.00 13.34
N VAL A 76 4.92 -7.52 12.14
CA VAL A 76 4.97 -6.82 10.85
C VAL A 76 3.54 -6.73 10.27
N PRO A 77 2.71 -5.78 10.74
CA PRO A 77 1.29 -5.74 10.38
C PRO A 77 1.04 -5.67 8.88
N ALA A 78 1.80 -4.86 8.13
CA ALA A 78 1.56 -4.64 6.71
C ALA A 78 1.74 -5.89 5.84
N HIS A 79 2.38 -6.95 6.33
CA HIS A 79 2.81 -8.10 5.50
C HIS A 79 2.52 -9.48 6.09
N ILE A 80 1.96 -9.56 7.30
CA ILE A 80 1.58 -10.82 7.95
C ILE A 80 0.10 -10.72 8.37
N PRO A 81 -0.82 -11.56 7.85
CA PRO A 81 -2.26 -11.45 8.08
C PRO A 81 -2.66 -11.42 9.55
N GLU A 82 -2.08 -12.28 10.38
CA GLU A 82 -2.35 -12.37 11.81
C GLU A 82 -1.93 -11.08 12.53
N HIS A 83 -0.78 -10.51 12.13
CA HIS A 83 -0.29 -9.24 12.67
C HIS A 83 -1.16 -8.06 12.23
N PHE A 84 -1.76 -8.12 11.05
CA PHE A 84 -2.68 -7.11 10.56
C PHE A 84 -3.96 -7.05 11.40
N GLU A 85 -4.53 -8.21 11.75
CA GLU A 85 -5.70 -8.27 12.63
C GLU A 85 -5.37 -7.81 14.06
N LEU A 86 -4.18 -8.14 14.56
CA LEU A 86 -3.68 -7.58 15.82
C LEU A 86 -3.53 -6.06 15.72
N ALA A 87 -3.00 -5.54 14.61
CA ALA A 87 -2.84 -4.11 14.42
C ALA A 87 -4.18 -3.35 14.41
N LYS A 88 -5.23 -3.91 13.80
CA LYS A 88 -6.59 -3.36 13.93
C LYS A 88 -7.07 -3.34 15.38
N LYS A 89 -6.91 -4.46 16.09
CA LYS A 89 -7.41 -4.61 17.46
C LYS A 89 -6.70 -3.69 18.46
N TYR A 90 -5.39 -3.51 18.31
CA TYR A 90 -4.54 -2.74 19.23
C TYR A 90 -4.14 -1.37 18.68
N ASN A 91 -4.69 -0.95 17.54
CA ASN A 91 -4.39 0.31 16.86
C ASN A 91 -2.88 0.50 16.60
N LEU A 92 -2.21 -0.55 16.11
CA LEU A 92 -0.79 -0.53 15.82
C LEU A 92 -0.54 0.13 14.46
N PRO A 93 0.58 0.86 14.29
CA PRO A 93 0.90 1.46 13.01
C PRO A 93 1.26 0.38 11.99
N TYR A 94 0.99 0.68 10.72
CA TYR A 94 1.42 -0.11 9.58
C TYR A 94 2.65 0.53 8.94
N LYS A 95 3.67 -0.27 8.66
CA LYS A 95 4.83 0.16 7.88
C LYS A 95 5.03 -0.79 6.71
N GLN A 96 4.66 -0.32 5.52
CA GLN A 96 4.88 -1.06 4.30
C GLN A 96 6.38 -1.14 4.01
N VAL A 97 6.88 -2.36 3.87
CA VAL A 97 8.25 -2.64 3.44
C VAL A 97 8.33 -3.39 2.11
N VAL A 98 7.20 -3.88 1.59
CA VAL A 98 7.10 -4.50 0.26
C VAL A 98 6.01 -3.80 -0.54
N ALA A 99 6.38 -3.20 -1.66
CA ALA A 99 5.45 -2.65 -2.64
C ALA A 99 5.10 -3.71 -3.70
N PRO A 100 3.80 -4.01 -3.94
CA PRO A 100 3.42 -4.79 -5.10
C PRO A 100 3.98 -4.13 -6.36
N TYR A 101 4.65 -4.92 -7.19
CA TYR A 101 5.45 -4.42 -8.30
C TYR A 101 4.90 -4.91 -9.64
N PHE A 102 4.55 -3.97 -10.50
CA PHE A 102 4.01 -4.23 -11.84
C PHE A 102 5.04 -3.81 -12.87
N ARG A 103 5.48 -4.75 -13.70
CA ARG A 103 6.45 -4.50 -14.77
C ARG A 103 5.74 -4.50 -16.12
N GLY A 104 6.04 -3.51 -16.95
CA GLY A 104 5.52 -3.43 -18.31
C GLY A 104 5.99 -4.61 -19.18
N THR A 105 5.07 -5.10 -20.02
CA THR A 105 5.29 -6.24 -20.93
C THR A 105 5.07 -5.81 -22.38
N GLY A 106 5.61 -6.58 -23.34
CA GLY A 106 5.45 -6.29 -24.77
C GLY A 106 6.01 -4.91 -25.14
N ASN A 107 5.19 -4.05 -25.75
CA ASN A 107 5.61 -2.69 -26.12
C ASN A 107 5.95 -1.80 -24.92
N GLN A 108 5.55 -2.20 -23.70
CA GLN A 108 5.85 -1.50 -22.46
C GLN A 108 7.05 -2.11 -21.71
N THR A 109 7.75 -3.09 -22.28
CA THR A 109 8.96 -3.67 -21.68
C THR A 109 10.05 -2.61 -21.54
N LEU A 110 10.70 -2.61 -20.37
CA LEU A 110 11.77 -1.67 -20.03
C LEU A 110 12.93 -1.74 -21.01
N ARG A 111 13.50 -0.57 -21.32
CA ARG A 111 14.63 -0.42 -22.23
C ARG A 111 15.88 -0.02 -21.44
N PRO A 112 16.87 -0.91 -21.25
CA PRO A 112 18.01 -0.65 -20.36
C PRO A 112 18.78 0.64 -20.66
N ASP A 113 18.87 1.01 -21.95
CA ASP A 113 19.61 2.18 -22.41
C ASP A 113 18.83 3.50 -22.31
N ILE A 114 17.61 3.47 -21.79
CA ILE A 114 16.75 4.66 -21.67
C ILE A 114 16.60 5.05 -20.20
N GLU A 115 16.73 6.35 -19.95
CA GLU A 115 16.52 6.95 -18.64
C GLU A 115 15.17 6.55 -18.02
N THR A 116 15.19 6.22 -16.73
CA THR A 116 13.98 5.98 -15.94
C THR A 116 13.53 7.27 -15.27
N LYS A 117 12.36 7.77 -15.68
CA LYS A 117 11.72 8.93 -15.06
C LYS A 117 10.80 8.50 -13.93
N PHE A 118 11.08 9.02 -12.74
CA PHE A 118 10.30 8.78 -11.54
C PHE A 118 9.11 9.72 -11.46
N ARG A 119 7.97 9.23 -11.00
CA ARG A 119 6.81 10.08 -10.69
C ARG A 119 5.99 9.52 -9.53
N ARG A 120 5.20 10.41 -8.94
CA ARG A 120 4.10 10.05 -8.03
C ARG A 120 2.79 10.15 -8.80
N SER A 121 1.89 9.20 -8.57
CA SER A 121 0.58 9.14 -9.21
C SER A 121 -0.45 8.63 -8.22
N VAL A 122 -1.72 8.92 -8.49
CA VAL A 122 -2.84 8.45 -7.70
C VAL A 122 -3.78 7.59 -8.55
N ILE A 123 -4.35 6.55 -7.95
CA ILE A 123 -5.52 5.81 -8.43
C ILE A 123 -6.69 6.20 -7.54
N ALA A 124 -7.74 6.78 -8.12
CA ALA A 124 -8.93 7.20 -7.37
C ALA A 124 -10.11 6.27 -7.64
N VAL A 125 -10.48 5.48 -6.63
CA VAL A 125 -11.60 4.54 -6.67
C VAL A 125 -12.83 5.22 -6.08
N ILE A 126 -13.71 5.74 -6.95
CA ILE A 126 -14.87 6.52 -6.52
C ILE A 126 -16.15 5.71 -6.73
N LYS A 127 -16.88 5.48 -5.65
CA LYS A 127 -18.15 4.76 -5.65
C LYS A 127 -19.35 5.70 -5.79
N ASN A 128 -20.35 5.29 -6.56
CA ASN A 128 -21.71 5.79 -6.42
C ASN A 128 -22.49 4.82 -5.52
N GLU A 129 -22.88 5.28 -4.34
CA GLU A 129 -23.58 4.45 -3.35
C GLU A 129 -25.03 4.12 -3.80
N LYS A 130 -25.63 4.92 -4.69
CA LYS A 130 -27.04 4.76 -5.10
C LYS A 130 -27.26 3.46 -5.90
N ASP A 131 -26.31 3.09 -6.74
CA ASP A 131 -26.44 1.98 -7.71
C ASP A 131 -25.25 1.02 -7.68
N ASN A 132 -24.34 1.15 -6.71
CA ASN A 132 -23.17 0.30 -6.53
C ASN A 132 -22.26 0.26 -7.78
N THR A 133 -22.13 1.40 -8.45
CA THR A 133 -21.22 1.60 -9.58
C THR A 133 -19.97 2.35 -9.14
N TYR A 134 -18.93 2.28 -9.97
CA TYR A 134 -17.64 2.92 -9.75
C TYR A 134 -17.25 3.76 -10.96
N LEU A 135 -16.68 4.93 -10.71
CA LEU A 135 -16.22 5.85 -11.74
C LEU A 135 -14.93 5.32 -12.35
N CYS A 136 -14.98 5.09 -13.65
CA CYS A 136 -13.86 4.65 -14.45
C CYS A 136 -13.70 5.54 -15.69
N VAL A 137 -12.55 5.44 -16.33
CA VAL A 137 -12.24 6.11 -17.60
C VAL A 137 -11.90 5.07 -18.66
N ASP A 138 -12.41 5.28 -19.86
CA ASP A 138 -12.06 4.52 -21.06
C ASP A 138 -11.30 5.45 -22.01
N SER A 139 -10.02 5.19 -22.23
CA SER A 139 -9.20 5.98 -23.15
C SER A 139 -9.30 5.41 -24.58
N PRO A 140 -10.13 5.92 -25.50
CA PRO A 140 -10.39 5.28 -26.79
C PRO A 140 -9.14 5.09 -27.68
N ASN A 141 -8.12 5.94 -27.48
CA ASN A 141 -6.87 5.90 -28.24
C ASN A 141 -5.82 4.94 -27.66
N ARG A 142 -6.13 4.23 -26.56
CA ARG A 142 -5.21 3.33 -25.84
C ARG A 142 -5.98 2.12 -25.31
N ILE A 143 -5.29 1.01 -25.05
CA ILE A 143 -5.90 -0.13 -24.32
C ILE A 143 -5.86 0.18 -22.81
N CYS A 144 -6.52 1.27 -22.40
CA CYS A 144 -6.51 1.79 -21.04
C CYS A 144 -7.93 2.03 -20.56
N LYS A 145 -8.49 1.03 -19.88
CA LYS A 145 -9.69 1.11 -19.07
C LYS A 145 -9.27 0.99 -17.61
N SER A 146 -9.51 2.03 -16.83
CA SER A 146 -8.98 2.14 -15.47
C SER A 146 -9.95 2.91 -14.58
N PHE A 147 -9.70 2.89 -13.27
CA PHE A 147 -10.14 4.00 -12.42
C PHE A 147 -9.45 5.30 -12.86
N VAL A 148 -9.92 6.44 -12.35
CA VAL A 148 -9.28 7.75 -12.60
C VAL A 148 -7.82 7.69 -12.12
N LEU A 149 -6.87 8.08 -12.98
CA LEU A 149 -5.44 7.89 -12.73
C LEU A 149 -4.63 9.10 -13.18
N GLY A 150 -4.00 9.75 -12.22
CA GLY A 150 -3.37 11.05 -12.42
C GLY A 150 -1.94 11.17 -11.93
N GLY A 151 -1.29 12.28 -12.25
CA GLY A 151 -0.04 12.70 -11.62
C GLY A 151 -0.33 13.35 -10.27
N ILE A 152 0.57 13.18 -9.29
CA ILE A 152 0.56 14.00 -8.07
C ILE A 152 1.57 15.11 -8.28
N GLU A 153 1.13 16.36 -8.26
CA GLU A 153 1.98 17.52 -8.47
C GLU A 153 2.78 17.87 -7.21
N GLU A 154 3.72 18.81 -7.34
CA GLU A 154 4.50 19.29 -6.21
C GLU A 154 3.59 20.01 -5.20
N GLY A 155 3.73 19.66 -3.92
CA GLY A 155 2.88 20.18 -2.85
C GLY A 155 1.55 19.44 -2.67
N GLU A 156 1.12 18.61 -3.62
CA GLU A 156 -0.15 17.89 -3.51
C GLU A 156 -0.05 16.63 -2.63
N THR A 157 -1.06 16.45 -1.79
CA THR A 157 -1.42 15.15 -1.21
C THR A 157 -2.04 14.25 -2.29
N PRO A 158 -1.96 12.91 -2.14
CA PRO A 158 -2.69 12.00 -3.03
C PRO A 158 -4.20 12.29 -3.13
N GLU A 159 -4.81 12.74 -2.04
CA GLU A 159 -6.22 13.09 -1.94
C GLU A 159 -6.56 14.34 -2.76
N GLU A 160 -5.76 15.40 -2.67
CA GLU A 160 -5.91 16.62 -3.48
C GLU A 160 -5.72 16.32 -4.97
N ALA A 161 -4.67 15.57 -5.31
CA ALA A 161 -4.43 15.15 -6.68
C ALA A 161 -5.59 14.32 -7.23
N ALA A 162 -6.17 13.41 -6.43
CA ALA A 162 -7.33 12.63 -6.85
C ALA A 162 -8.53 13.51 -7.15
N ILE A 163 -8.86 14.47 -6.27
CA ILE A 163 -9.98 15.40 -6.49
C ILE A 163 -9.77 16.22 -7.77
N ARG A 164 -8.55 16.73 -8.00
CA ARG A 164 -8.20 17.48 -9.23
C ARG A 164 -8.37 16.60 -10.47
N GLU A 165 -7.79 15.41 -10.48
CA GLU A 165 -7.80 14.50 -11.62
C GLU A 165 -9.21 13.99 -11.92
N ILE A 166 -10.04 13.72 -10.91
CA ILE A 166 -11.45 13.39 -11.12
C ILE A 166 -12.17 14.56 -11.81
N ARG A 167 -11.95 15.80 -11.36
CA ARG A 167 -12.55 16.98 -11.98
C ARG A 167 -12.10 17.13 -13.44
N GLU A 168 -10.81 17.00 -13.71
CA GLU A 168 -10.23 17.19 -15.04
C GLU A 168 -10.63 16.08 -16.03
N GLU A 169 -10.52 14.82 -15.63
CA GLU A 169 -10.75 13.65 -16.48
C GLU A 169 -12.23 13.27 -16.61
N THR A 170 -13.09 13.74 -15.69
CA THR A 170 -14.50 13.30 -15.66
C THR A 170 -15.55 14.41 -15.52
N GLY A 171 -15.13 15.61 -15.17
CA GLY A 171 -16.00 16.75 -14.88
C GLY A 171 -16.66 16.70 -13.50
N TYR A 172 -16.64 15.59 -12.77
CA TYR A 172 -17.28 15.49 -11.46
C TYR A 172 -16.54 16.32 -10.40
N THR A 173 -17.29 17.15 -9.66
CA THR A 173 -16.71 18.10 -8.68
C THR A 173 -17.08 17.81 -7.24
N ASP A 174 -18.16 17.08 -6.99
CA ASP A 174 -18.69 16.83 -5.65
C ASP A 174 -18.34 15.41 -5.18
N VAL A 175 -17.10 15.24 -4.74
CA VAL A 175 -16.51 13.96 -4.32
C VAL A 175 -15.93 14.08 -2.92
N THR A 176 -16.12 13.04 -2.12
CA THR A 176 -15.48 12.90 -0.80
C THR A 176 -14.55 11.70 -0.79
N ILE A 177 -13.27 11.94 -0.49
CA ILE A 177 -12.31 10.88 -0.21
C ILE A 177 -12.52 10.39 1.22
N THR A 178 -12.72 9.08 1.39
CA THR A 178 -13.06 8.47 2.67
C THR A 178 -11.95 7.60 3.24
N ARG A 179 -11.02 7.16 2.38
CA ARG A 179 -9.90 6.31 2.79
C ARG A 179 -8.73 6.47 1.82
N LYS A 180 -7.52 6.54 2.36
CA LYS A 180 -6.28 6.31 1.63
C LYS A 180 -5.73 4.95 2.04
N SER A 181 -5.33 4.14 1.07
CA SER A 181 -4.71 2.84 1.36
C SER A 181 -3.38 3.04 2.10
N ILE A 182 -3.07 2.13 3.03
CA ILE A 182 -1.75 2.06 3.65
C ILE A 182 -0.66 1.63 2.66
N PHE A 183 -1.03 1.07 1.51
CA PHE A 183 -0.09 0.56 0.52
C PHE A 183 0.14 1.54 -0.62
N ILE A 184 1.39 1.57 -1.07
CA ILE A 184 1.84 2.18 -2.32
C ILE A 184 2.19 1.03 -3.27
N LEU A 185 1.71 1.12 -4.52
CA LEU A 185 2.10 0.18 -5.57
C LEU A 185 3.22 0.77 -6.42
N HIS A 186 4.11 -0.07 -6.93
CA HIS A 186 5.16 0.35 -7.85
C HIS A 186 4.82 -0.13 -9.26
N ASN A 187 4.82 0.78 -10.23
CA ASN A 187 4.60 0.46 -11.63
C ASN A 187 5.79 0.92 -12.47
N HIS A 188 6.44 -0.01 -13.15
CA HIS A 188 7.68 0.23 -13.88
C HIS A 188 7.56 -0.28 -15.32
N PHE A 189 7.45 0.65 -16.26
CA PHE A 189 7.16 0.32 -17.65
C PHE A 189 7.78 1.34 -18.61
N TYR A 190 7.96 0.94 -19.87
CA TYR A 190 8.34 1.84 -20.94
C TYR A 190 7.11 2.58 -21.49
N ALA A 191 7.11 3.90 -21.42
CA ALA A 191 6.07 4.75 -21.97
C ALA A 191 6.41 5.13 -23.41
N ASP A 192 5.98 4.30 -24.36
CA ASP A 192 6.24 4.43 -25.80
C ASP A 192 5.94 5.83 -26.36
N TYR A 193 4.78 6.39 -26.00
CA TYR A 193 4.32 7.71 -26.41
C TYR A 193 5.17 8.88 -25.87
N LYS A 194 6.07 8.63 -24.91
CA LYS A 194 7.02 9.64 -24.39
C LYS A 194 8.48 9.27 -24.60
N GLY A 195 8.78 8.07 -25.08
CA GLY A 195 10.15 7.62 -25.30
C GLY A 195 10.98 7.41 -24.03
N VAL A 196 10.37 7.11 -22.87
CA VAL A 196 11.08 7.00 -21.58
C VAL A 196 10.67 5.76 -20.80
N ASN A 197 11.58 5.18 -20.00
CA ASN A 197 11.16 4.30 -18.92
C ASN A 197 10.50 5.15 -17.84
N ARG A 198 9.47 4.61 -17.20
CA ARG A 198 8.74 5.28 -16.12
C ARG A 198 8.64 4.38 -14.92
N TYR A 199 9.01 4.92 -13.76
CA TYR A 199 8.79 4.31 -12.46
C TYR A 199 7.79 5.17 -11.68
N SER A 200 6.62 4.62 -11.39
CA SER A 200 5.54 5.34 -10.72
C SER A 200 5.29 4.74 -9.34
N HIS A 201 5.35 5.57 -8.30
CA HIS A 201 4.72 5.26 -7.01
C HIS A 201 3.23 5.60 -7.15
N LEU A 202 2.38 4.59 -7.03
CA LEU A 202 0.94 4.70 -7.14
C LEU A 202 0.34 4.71 -5.74
N TYR A 203 -0.21 5.85 -5.35
CA TYR A 203 -1.05 5.98 -4.16
C TYR A 203 -2.49 5.62 -4.52
N ILE A 204 -3.24 5.06 -3.58
CA ILE A 204 -4.62 4.63 -3.82
C ILE A 204 -5.51 5.34 -2.82
N VAL A 205 -6.52 6.02 -3.34
CA VAL A 205 -7.57 6.64 -2.54
C VAL A 205 -8.92 6.06 -2.94
N PHE A 206 -9.79 5.96 -1.95
CA PHE A 206 -11.15 5.49 -2.08
C PHE A 206 -12.06 6.61 -1.59
N GLY A 207 -13.16 6.79 -2.30
CA GLY A 207 -14.13 7.80 -1.96
C GLY A 207 -15.47 7.50 -2.59
N LYS A 208 -16.32 8.51 -2.53
CA LYS A 208 -17.65 8.47 -3.12
C LYS A 208 -18.02 9.79 -3.75
N ILE A 209 -18.88 9.70 -4.75
CA ILE A 209 -19.55 10.88 -5.27
C ILE A 209 -20.73 11.25 -4.36
N ASN A 210 -20.91 12.54 -4.10
CA ASN A 210 -22.02 13.03 -3.29
C ASN A 210 -23.21 13.48 -4.16
N SER A 211 -22.94 13.98 -5.37
CA SER A 211 -23.95 14.39 -6.35
C SER A 211 -23.47 14.29 -7.79
N ASP A 212 -24.40 14.31 -8.75
CA ASP A 212 -24.07 14.26 -10.18
C ASP A 212 -23.57 15.61 -10.75
N THR A 213 -23.13 16.52 -9.88
CA THR A 213 -22.64 17.85 -10.25
C THR A 213 -21.37 17.72 -11.10
N LYS A 214 -21.40 18.37 -12.27
CA LYS A 214 -20.30 18.36 -13.24
C LYS A 214 -19.94 19.74 -13.74
N GLU A 215 -18.68 19.88 -14.10
CA GLU A 215 -18.14 20.94 -14.93
C GLU A 215 -17.81 20.41 -16.32
N GLU A 216 -17.75 21.32 -17.28
CA GLU A 216 -17.37 20.98 -18.65
C GLU A 216 -15.87 20.64 -18.72
N MET A 217 -15.56 19.42 -19.16
CA MET A 217 -14.18 19.00 -19.39
C MET A 217 -13.55 19.79 -20.54
N SER A 218 -12.23 19.97 -20.50
CA SER A 218 -11.51 20.57 -21.62
C SER A 218 -11.63 19.71 -22.90
N GLU A 219 -11.54 20.33 -24.07
CA GLU A 219 -11.53 19.62 -25.35
C GLU A 219 -10.37 18.63 -25.49
N GLU A 220 -9.27 18.87 -24.78
CA GLU A 220 -8.14 17.95 -24.73
C GLU A 220 -8.49 16.68 -23.93
N GLU A 221 -9.10 16.83 -22.76
CA GLU A 221 -9.47 15.68 -21.91
C GLU A 221 -10.59 14.85 -22.52
N LYS A 222 -11.61 15.47 -23.12
CA LYS A 222 -12.67 14.75 -23.84
C LYS A 222 -12.15 13.83 -24.96
N LYS A 223 -11.03 14.21 -25.60
CA LYS A 223 -10.39 13.41 -26.66
C LYS A 223 -9.57 12.25 -26.10
N LYS A 224 -9.07 12.39 -24.88
CA LYS A 224 -8.22 11.39 -24.23
C LYS A 224 -9.06 10.33 -23.53
N GLN A 225 -10.14 10.72 -22.84
CA GLN A 225 -10.81 9.88 -21.86
C GLN A 225 -12.33 10.03 -21.90
N LEU A 226 -13.03 8.91 -21.71
CA LEU A 226 -14.48 8.83 -21.63
C LEU A 226 -14.89 8.28 -20.25
N PRO A 227 -15.48 9.12 -19.38
CA PRO A 227 -15.96 8.69 -18.06
C PRO A 227 -17.11 7.69 -18.17
N LYS A 228 -17.07 6.63 -17.36
CA LYS A 228 -18.08 5.57 -17.31
C LYS A 228 -18.33 5.12 -15.88
N TRP A 229 -19.58 4.88 -15.55
CA TRP A 229 -19.97 4.19 -14.32
C TRP A 229 -20.07 2.70 -14.59
N ILE A 230 -19.27 1.90 -13.88
CA ILE A 230 -19.17 0.45 -14.06
C ILE A 230 -19.66 -0.23 -12.79
N LYS A 231 -20.54 -1.22 -12.91
CA LYS A 231 -21.03 -1.98 -11.75
C LYS A 231 -19.87 -2.73 -11.08
N ARG A 232 -19.97 -2.93 -9.76
CA ARG A 232 -18.97 -3.68 -8.98
C ARG A 232 -18.63 -5.05 -9.56
N GLU A 233 -19.63 -5.78 -10.05
CA GLU A 233 -19.46 -7.12 -10.66
C GLU A 233 -18.73 -7.08 -12.01
N ASP A 234 -18.88 -6.00 -12.78
CA ASP A 234 -18.33 -5.87 -14.14
C ASP A 234 -16.90 -5.29 -14.15
N LEU A 235 -16.39 -4.80 -13.01
CA LEU A 235 -15.08 -4.15 -12.91
C LEU A 235 -13.92 -5.06 -13.35
N GLY A 236 -13.96 -6.35 -13.00
CA GLY A 236 -12.89 -7.30 -13.33
C GLY A 236 -12.68 -7.47 -14.84
N ASP A 237 -13.79 -7.43 -15.59
CA ASP A 237 -13.80 -7.53 -17.06
C ASP A 237 -13.52 -6.19 -17.72
N PHE A 238 -14.00 -5.09 -17.14
CA PHE A 238 -13.82 -3.75 -17.69
C PHE A 238 -12.37 -3.27 -17.60
N LEU A 239 -11.72 -3.42 -16.44
CA LEU A 239 -10.39 -2.89 -16.19
C LEU A 239 -9.34 -3.61 -17.06
N THR A 240 -8.46 -2.85 -17.74
CA THR A 240 -7.36 -3.44 -18.53
C THR A 240 -5.99 -3.21 -17.89
N VAL A 241 -5.87 -2.24 -16.99
CA VAL A 241 -4.61 -1.90 -16.32
C VAL A 241 -4.39 -2.83 -15.13
N ILE A 242 -3.28 -3.59 -15.12
CA ILE A 242 -3.04 -4.65 -14.15
C ILE A 242 -2.99 -4.17 -12.69
N ASN A 243 -2.42 -3.00 -12.43
CA ASN A 243 -2.41 -2.43 -11.07
C ASN A 243 -3.82 -1.98 -10.62
N ASN A 244 -4.72 -1.63 -11.54
CA ASN A 244 -6.11 -1.33 -11.22
C ASN A 244 -6.91 -2.62 -10.94
N LYS A 245 -6.63 -3.71 -11.68
CA LYS A 245 -7.16 -5.04 -11.35
C LYS A 245 -6.75 -5.45 -9.94
N PHE A 246 -5.47 -5.30 -9.60
CA PHE A 246 -4.99 -5.55 -8.25
C PHE A 246 -5.74 -4.73 -7.20
N VAL A 247 -5.96 -3.43 -7.43
CA VAL A 247 -6.76 -2.59 -6.51
C VAL A 247 -8.18 -3.14 -6.35
N ASN A 248 -8.84 -3.52 -7.44
CA ASN A 248 -10.19 -4.09 -7.41
C ASN A 248 -10.24 -5.42 -6.65
N ASP A 249 -9.26 -6.29 -6.86
CA ASP A 249 -9.28 -7.66 -6.35
C ASP A 249 -8.76 -7.73 -4.90
N TYR A 250 -7.84 -6.83 -4.51
CA TYR A 250 -7.09 -6.93 -3.25
C TYR A 250 -7.40 -5.83 -2.23
N LEU A 251 -7.74 -4.61 -2.68
CA LEU A 251 -7.83 -3.44 -1.80
C LEU A 251 -9.24 -2.82 -1.75
N MET A 252 -10.15 -3.25 -2.62
CA MET A 252 -11.50 -2.67 -2.75
C MET A 252 -12.24 -2.64 -1.40
N ASP A 253 -12.28 -3.77 -0.71
CA ASP A 253 -13.13 -3.95 0.48
C ASP A 253 -12.41 -3.62 1.81
N GLY A 254 -11.13 -3.25 1.74
CA GLY A 254 -10.29 -3.19 2.93
C GLY A 254 -8.82 -3.21 2.55
N ASP A 255 -7.98 -2.50 3.29
CA ASP A 255 -6.58 -2.89 3.29
C ASP A 255 -6.47 -4.23 4.04
N ILE A 256 -5.61 -5.12 3.54
CA ILE A 256 -5.24 -6.40 4.15
C ILE A 256 -3.72 -6.58 4.03
N ALA A 257 -3.09 -7.36 4.91
CA ALA A 257 -1.66 -7.61 4.82
C ALA A 257 -1.24 -8.05 3.42
N TYR A 258 -0.22 -7.41 2.83
CA TYR A 258 0.32 -7.82 1.55
C TYR A 258 1.39 -8.90 1.74
N THR A 259 1.06 -10.14 1.37
CA THR A 259 1.96 -11.30 1.55
C THR A 259 2.81 -11.63 0.32
N GLY A 260 2.50 -10.99 -0.82
CA GLY A 260 3.13 -11.25 -2.10
C GLY A 260 4.59 -10.80 -2.21
N ASP A 261 5.14 -11.04 -3.39
CA ASP A 261 6.46 -10.55 -3.79
C ASP A 261 6.39 -9.10 -4.29
N GLY A 262 7.51 -8.39 -4.33
CA GLY A 262 7.50 -7.00 -4.73
C GLY A 262 8.81 -6.29 -4.44
N ILE A 263 8.83 -4.98 -4.67
CA ILE A 263 10.02 -4.17 -4.43
C ILE A 263 10.06 -3.76 -2.96
N MET A 264 11.20 -4.00 -2.34
CA MET A 264 11.45 -3.54 -0.99
C MET A 264 11.46 -2.01 -0.95
N MET A 265 10.82 -1.45 0.07
CA MET A 265 10.78 -0.02 0.34
C MET A 265 10.85 0.23 1.85
N ASN A 266 11.12 1.47 2.27
CA ASN A 266 11.22 1.85 3.69
C ASN A 266 12.13 0.91 4.53
N SER A 267 13.15 0.34 3.90
CA SER A 267 14.01 -0.74 4.42
C SER A 267 15.49 -0.51 4.11
N GLU A 268 15.91 0.76 4.12
CA GLU A 268 17.32 1.18 3.97
C GLU A 268 18.04 0.49 2.79
N GLU A 269 19.08 -0.32 3.05
CA GLU A 269 19.89 -1.00 2.04
C GLU A 269 19.14 -2.07 1.22
N MET A 270 17.94 -2.44 1.65
CA MET A 270 17.07 -3.34 0.88
C MET A 270 16.23 -2.59 -0.15
N ASN A 271 16.08 -1.27 -0.05
CA ASN A 271 15.24 -0.48 -0.95
C ASN A 271 15.58 -0.72 -2.43
N GLY A 272 14.56 -0.95 -3.24
CA GLY A 272 14.70 -1.16 -4.69
C GLY A 272 15.02 -2.59 -5.09
N LYS A 273 15.34 -3.49 -4.15
CA LYS A 273 15.55 -4.92 -4.43
C LYS A 273 14.22 -5.67 -4.48
N LEU A 274 14.17 -6.76 -5.25
CA LEU A 274 13.00 -7.64 -5.26
C LEU A 274 13.03 -8.50 -3.99
N ARG A 275 11.90 -8.60 -3.27
CA ARG A 275 11.81 -9.36 -2.01
C ARG A 275 12.23 -10.82 -2.20
N SER A 276 11.85 -11.45 -3.31
CA SER A 276 12.25 -12.83 -3.61
C SER A 276 13.76 -13.04 -3.65
N GLU A 277 14.54 -12.04 -4.05
CA GLU A 277 16.01 -12.12 -4.10
C GLU A 277 16.66 -12.03 -2.71
N LEU A 278 15.90 -11.61 -1.69
CA LEU A 278 16.36 -11.48 -0.31
C LEU A 278 15.96 -12.66 0.57
N LYS A 279 14.91 -13.40 0.20
CA LYS A 279 14.45 -14.60 0.93
C LYS A 279 15.50 -15.73 0.94
N GLU A 280 16.43 -15.71 0.00
CA GLU A 280 17.49 -16.71 -0.17
C GLU A 280 18.78 -16.41 0.63
N GLN A 281 18.77 -15.39 1.50
CA GLN A 281 19.90 -14.98 2.36
C GLN A 281 19.57 -15.12 3.85
#